data_AF-A0A8T4A5N7-F1
#
_entry.id   AF-A0A8T4A5N7-F1
#
_cell.length_a   1.000
_cell.length_b   1.000
_cell.length_c   1.000
_cell.angle_alpha   90.00
_cell.angle_beta   90.00
_cell.angle_gamma   90.00
#
_symmetry.space_group_name_H-M   'P 1'
#
loop_
_entity.id
_entity.type
_entity.pdbx_description
1 polymer ?
#
loop_
_entity_poly.entity_id
_entity_poly.type
_entity_poly.pdbx_seq_one_letter_code
_entity_poly.pdbx_strand_id
1 'polypeptide(L)'
;MADKNVIETGVDRLVRLVRERSRIAVDDAARVLGFDQNIIMEWALFLEEEGILNVEYKLTKTFLVSRILTKKEISQKVKDVESKKEVVLRKASMLKSLIERETSGFEKLSKEFIAMQQEVSKEAGVLEKDLQMYEHLKQQKEDLDSKIRKSREEMTAAVEGIGFAIAKDQAEYLKVLHQLQIEEASLKKIVENSTQVVFTEQALKKQMGSLRGSLRRLEEHLRTEDADMRVTQERVYESKKHLQALKTDIIRRQKQALKGLEERSKRLVREVDGAAKSMLAKLAGIRQDEARFEGKLKKHARVYDLLKEKGRLEKTFEDIKVDNEVLNKEVDELIKKIHIAKVSSLGKVEFDEAVIKRETDKVSEHVESFQERLKNLMHFGSFFLMGKKTGQKEAAKPKQAKIQTKMKSGKKASKRKHNKNITIRKHNNKKVSV
;
A
#
# COMPACT_ATOMS: atom_id res chain seq x y z
N MET A 1 32.96 60.62 -41.23
CA MET A 1 31.65 60.30 -40.63
C MET A 1 31.23 58.98 -41.23
N ALA A 2 31.10 57.92 -40.42
CA ALA A 2 30.66 56.64 -40.94
C ALA A 2 29.16 56.77 -41.27
N ASP A 3 28.83 56.80 -42.55
CA ASP A 3 27.44 56.67 -43.00
C ASP A 3 26.91 55.38 -42.38
N LYS A 4 25.97 55.53 -41.42
CA LYS A 4 25.25 54.40 -40.85
C LYS A 4 24.66 53.65 -42.04
N ASN A 5 25.07 52.39 -42.22
CA ASN A 5 24.46 51.46 -43.17
C ASN A 5 22.99 51.26 -42.77
N VAL A 6 22.13 52.19 -43.15
CA VAL A 6 20.69 52.06 -43.04
C VAL A 6 20.30 51.04 -44.09
N ILE A 7 19.86 49.87 -43.64
CA ILE A 7 19.37 48.83 -44.53
C ILE A 7 18.11 49.39 -45.21
N GLU A 8 18.22 49.69 -46.49
CA GLU A 8 17.15 50.29 -47.28
C GLU A 8 16.29 49.20 -47.92
N THR A 9 15.00 49.16 -47.57
CA THR A 9 14.06 48.14 -48.07
C THR A 9 13.54 48.50 -49.48
N GLY A 10 12.94 47.54 -50.18
CA GLY A 10 12.34 47.78 -51.50
C GLY A 10 11.25 48.86 -51.48
N VAL A 11 10.49 48.95 -50.39
CA VAL A 11 9.46 49.97 -50.18
C VAL A 11 10.09 51.37 -50.01
N ASP A 12 11.21 51.48 -49.28
CA ASP A 12 11.93 52.75 -49.11
C ASP A 12 12.43 53.30 -50.46
N ARG A 13 12.96 52.40 -51.30
CA ARG A 13 13.39 52.75 -52.66
C ARG A 13 12.23 53.21 -53.52
N LEU A 14 11.06 52.58 -53.41
CA LEU A 14 9.84 53.00 -54.10
C LEU A 14 9.40 54.39 -53.66
N VAL A 15 9.33 54.66 -52.35
CA VAL A 15 8.95 55.99 -51.84
C VAL A 15 9.94 57.06 -52.29
N ARG A 16 11.25 56.77 -52.25
CA ARG A 16 12.29 57.68 -52.76
C ARG A 16 12.11 57.95 -54.25
N LEU A 17 11.89 56.92 -55.06
CA LEU A 17 11.71 57.04 -56.51
C LEU A 17 10.49 57.89 -56.86
N VAL A 18 9.35 57.65 -56.19
CA VAL A 18 8.12 58.43 -56.43
C VAL A 18 8.30 59.88 -55.96
N ARG A 19 9.03 60.13 -54.88
CA ARG A 19 9.38 61.50 -54.44
C ARG A 19 10.25 62.23 -55.46
N GLU A 20 11.33 61.61 -55.92
CA GLU A 20 12.26 62.20 -56.88
C GLU A 20 11.57 62.57 -58.20
N ARG A 21 10.68 61.70 -58.68
CA ARG A 21 9.96 61.92 -59.94
C ARG A 21 8.62 62.64 -59.78
N SER A 22 8.15 62.82 -58.54
CA SER A 22 6.81 63.32 -58.14
C SER A 22 5.63 62.47 -58.62
N ARG A 23 5.71 61.88 -59.81
CA ARG A 23 4.72 61.00 -60.44
C ARG A 23 5.43 59.97 -61.33
N ILE A 24 5.12 58.69 -61.18
CA ILE A 24 5.69 57.60 -61.99
C ILE A 24 4.62 56.55 -62.29
N ALA A 25 4.63 55.95 -63.48
CA ALA A 25 3.74 54.83 -63.78
C ALA A 25 4.21 53.56 -63.03
N VAL A 26 3.28 52.68 -62.65
CA VAL A 26 3.62 51.45 -61.91
C VAL A 26 4.60 50.57 -62.71
N ASP A 27 4.41 50.46 -64.03
CA ASP A 27 5.27 49.68 -64.94
C ASP A 27 6.70 50.21 -64.95
N ASP A 28 6.85 51.54 -64.93
CA ASP A 28 8.16 52.20 -64.94
C ASP A 28 8.84 52.03 -63.57
N ALA A 29 8.08 52.12 -62.48
CA ALA A 29 8.59 51.87 -61.13
C ALA A 29 9.06 50.41 -60.96
N ALA A 30 8.28 49.44 -61.45
CA ALA A 30 8.63 48.02 -61.49
C ALA A 30 9.94 47.78 -62.25
N ARG A 31 10.10 48.39 -63.44
CA ARG A 31 11.33 48.28 -64.25
C ARG A 31 12.54 48.90 -63.57
N VAL A 32 12.37 50.03 -62.89
CA VAL A 32 13.47 50.73 -62.21
C VAL A 32 13.92 49.99 -60.94
N LEU A 33 12.98 49.45 -60.18
CA LEU A 33 13.28 48.78 -58.92
C LEU A 33 13.62 47.29 -59.08
N GLY A 34 13.30 46.70 -60.23
CA GLY A 34 13.55 45.29 -60.52
C GLY A 34 12.60 44.34 -59.80
N PHE A 35 11.36 44.76 -59.56
CA PHE A 35 10.30 43.93 -58.96
C PHE A 35 9.12 43.81 -59.91
N ASP A 36 8.33 42.75 -59.74
CA ASP A 36 7.11 42.56 -60.52
C ASP A 36 6.10 43.68 -60.28
N GLN A 37 5.36 44.04 -61.33
CA GLN A 37 4.34 45.09 -61.30
C GLN A 37 3.30 44.86 -60.21
N ASN A 38 2.90 43.60 -59.98
CA ASN A 38 1.95 43.22 -58.93
C ASN A 38 2.50 43.54 -57.53
N ILE A 39 3.77 43.27 -57.27
CA ILE A 39 4.41 43.55 -55.97
C ILE A 39 4.47 45.06 -55.73
N ILE A 40 4.84 45.85 -56.74
CA ILE A 40 4.83 47.32 -56.64
C ILE A 40 3.42 47.85 -56.41
N MET A 41 2.40 47.26 -57.05
CA MET A 41 1.01 47.65 -56.85
C MET A 41 0.55 47.35 -55.41
N GLU A 42 0.85 46.16 -54.88
CA GLU A 42 0.54 45.83 -53.48
C GLU A 42 1.20 46.80 -52.50
N TRP A 43 2.47 47.13 -52.71
CA TRP A 43 3.15 48.15 -51.90
C TRP A 43 2.53 49.53 -52.06
N ALA A 44 2.13 49.91 -53.28
CA ALA A 44 1.50 51.19 -53.55
C ALA A 44 0.13 51.33 -52.87
N LEU A 45 -0.70 50.29 -52.92
CA LEU A 45 -1.98 50.25 -52.22
C LEU A 45 -1.78 50.36 -50.71
N PHE A 46 -0.82 49.63 -50.15
CA PHE A 46 -0.46 49.76 -48.73
C PHE A 46 0.01 51.18 -48.36
N LEU A 47 0.85 51.79 -49.19
CA LEU A 47 1.33 53.16 -48.98
C LEU A 47 0.24 54.22 -49.19
N GLU A 48 -0.79 53.93 -49.98
CA GLU A 48 -1.97 54.77 -50.18
C GLU A 48 -2.90 54.73 -48.97
N GLU A 49 -3.17 53.54 -48.42
CA GLU A 49 -3.92 53.38 -47.16
C GLU A 49 -3.26 54.16 -46.02
N GLU A 50 -1.93 54.13 -45.95
CA GLU A 50 -1.15 54.90 -44.97
C GLU A 50 -1.00 56.39 -45.33
N GLY A 51 -1.48 56.81 -46.50
CA GLY A 51 -1.49 58.20 -46.97
C GLY A 51 -0.11 58.76 -47.30
N ILE A 52 0.86 57.91 -47.65
CA ILE A 52 2.21 58.29 -48.09
C ILE A 52 2.21 58.58 -49.61
N LEU A 53 1.49 57.75 -50.36
CA LEU A 53 1.32 57.88 -51.82
C LEU A 53 -0.16 58.01 -52.16
N ASN A 54 -0.44 58.41 -53.40
CA ASN A 54 -1.78 58.39 -53.99
C ASN A 54 -1.71 57.59 -55.29
N VAL A 55 -2.63 56.64 -55.48
CA VAL A 55 -2.68 55.81 -56.68
C VAL A 55 -3.71 56.42 -57.64
N GLU A 56 -3.23 57.10 -58.68
CA GLU A 56 -4.09 57.72 -59.68
C GLU A 56 -4.25 56.82 -60.90
N TYR A 57 -5.48 56.40 -61.18
CA TYR A 57 -5.83 55.69 -62.40
C TYR A 57 -6.14 56.70 -63.52
N LYS A 58 -5.32 56.74 -64.58
CA LYS A 58 -5.60 57.59 -65.76
C LYS A 58 -5.51 56.77 -67.06
N LEU A 59 -6.62 56.72 -67.79
CA LEU A 59 -6.77 55.90 -69.00
C LEU A 59 -6.48 54.43 -68.70
N THR A 60 -5.49 53.85 -69.35
CA THR A 60 -5.06 52.45 -69.19
C THR A 60 -3.85 52.27 -68.27
N LYS A 61 -3.35 53.36 -67.65
CA LYS A 61 -2.14 53.32 -66.80
C LYS A 61 -2.41 53.80 -65.38
N THR A 62 -1.83 53.09 -64.43
CA THR A 62 -1.84 53.46 -63.02
C THR A 62 -0.58 54.28 -62.69
N PHE A 63 -0.76 55.42 -62.04
CA PHE A 63 0.32 56.32 -61.65
C PHE A 63 0.43 56.41 -60.14
N LEU A 64 1.65 56.32 -59.63
CA LEU A 64 2.00 56.58 -58.24
C LEU A 64 2.38 58.05 -58.13
N VAL A 65 1.65 58.80 -57.29
CA VAL A 65 1.89 60.23 -57.05
C VAL A 65 2.32 60.43 -55.60
N SER A 66 3.38 61.19 -55.39
CA SER A 66 3.84 61.55 -54.05
C SER A 66 2.81 62.44 -53.36
N ARG A 67 2.24 62.00 -52.23
CA ARG A 67 1.35 62.83 -51.42
C ARG A 67 2.19 63.70 -50.48
N ILE A 68 2.18 65.01 -50.69
CA ILE A 68 2.79 65.95 -49.74
C ILE A 68 1.79 66.16 -48.60
N LEU A 69 2.02 65.48 -47.48
CA LEU A 69 1.23 65.72 -46.28
C LEU A 69 1.42 67.16 -45.79
N THR A 70 0.32 67.79 -45.44
CA THR A 70 0.35 69.13 -44.85
C THR A 70 0.99 69.07 -43.46
N LYS A 71 1.61 70.18 -43.01
CA LYS A 71 2.16 70.28 -41.65
C LYS A 71 1.13 69.94 -40.56
N LYS A 72 -0.16 70.22 -40.82
CA LYS A 72 -1.27 69.89 -39.91
C LYS A 72 -1.50 68.38 -39.81
N GLU A 73 -1.55 67.67 -40.93
CA GLU A 73 -1.70 66.20 -40.96
C GLU A 73 -0.50 65.50 -40.29
N ILE A 74 0.72 65.97 -40.56
CA ILE A 74 1.94 65.44 -39.91
C ILE A 74 1.86 65.65 -38.40
N SER A 75 1.50 66.86 -37.95
CA SER A 75 1.36 67.15 -36.52
C SER A 75 0.28 66.29 -35.86
N GLN A 76 -0.83 66.01 -36.55
CA GLN A 76 -1.88 65.14 -36.03
C GLN A 76 -1.39 63.69 -35.90
N LYS A 77 -0.76 63.13 -36.94
CA LYS A 77 -0.18 61.78 -36.90
C LYS A 77 0.87 61.64 -35.79
N VAL A 78 1.71 62.66 -35.59
CA VAL A 78 2.70 62.66 -34.50
C VAL A 78 2.03 62.62 -33.13
N LYS A 79 0.99 63.43 -32.90
CA LYS A 79 0.19 63.40 -31.67
C LYS A 79 -0.52 62.05 -31.46
N ASP A 80 -1.04 61.44 -32.53
CA ASP A 80 -1.70 60.14 -32.47
C ASP A 80 -0.69 59.02 -32.13
N VAL A 81 0.52 59.08 -32.66
CA VAL A 81 1.61 58.15 -32.32
C VAL A 81 2.07 58.35 -30.88
N GLU A 82 2.23 59.60 -30.44
CA GLU A 82 2.68 59.93 -29.08
C GLU A 82 1.64 59.51 -28.02
N SER A 83 0.36 59.76 -28.27
CA SER A 83 -0.72 59.27 -27.40
C SER A 83 -0.79 57.75 -27.34
N LYS A 84 -0.65 57.05 -28.48
CA LYS A 84 -0.59 55.57 -28.50
C LYS A 84 0.66 55.03 -27.80
N LYS A 85 1.80 55.70 -27.94
CA LYS A 85 3.04 55.38 -27.21
C LYS A 85 2.82 55.44 -25.71
N GLU A 86 2.21 56.50 -25.20
CA GLU A 86 1.90 56.60 -23.78
C GLU A 86 0.95 55.49 -23.30
N VAL A 87 -0.07 55.15 -24.10
CA VAL A 87 -1.00 54.06 -23.76
C VAL A 87 -0.27 52.72 -23.68
N VAL A 88 0.58 52.40 -24.66
CA VAL A 88 1.38 51.17 -24.69
C VAL A 88 2.35 51.11 -23.50
N LEU A 89 3.07 52.20 -23.22
CA LEU A 89 4.00 52.26 -22.08
C LEU A 89 3.26 52.12 -20.74
N ARG A 90 2.08 52.72 -20.61
CA ARG A 90 1.23 52.54 -19.42
C ARG A 90 0.78 51.09 -19.27
N LYS A 91 0.34 50.43 -20.33
CA LYS A 91 -0.02 49.00 -20.31
C LYS A 91 1.17 48.12 -19.95
N ALA A 92 2.34 48.35 -20.54
CA ALA A 92 3.58 47.63 -20.22
C ALA A 92 3.94 47.78 -18.73
N SER A 93 3.88 49.00 -18.20
CA SER A 93 4.13 49.25 -16.77
C SER A 93 3.11 48.57 -15.86
N MET A 94 1.82 48.57 -16.22
CA MET A 94 0.78 47.89 -15.44
C MET A 94 1.01 46.37 -15.44
N LEU A 95 1.26 45.79 -16.61
CA LEU A 95 1.52 44.35 -16.76
C LEU A 95 2.77 43.93 -15.99
N LYS A 96 3.84 44.74 -16.05
CA LYS A 96 5.04 44.53 -15.23
C LYS A 96 4.72 44.49 -13.73
N SER A 97 3.99 45.49 -13.23
CA SER A 97 3.63 45.56 -11.80
C SER A 97 2.74 44.40 -11.37
N LEU A 98 1.86 43.93 -12.27
CA LEU A 98 1.01 42.76 -12.04
C LEU A 98 1.88 41.50 -11.92
N ILE A 99 2.82 41.29 -12.86
CA ILE A 99 3.76 40.16 -12.81
C ILE A 99 4.60 40.20 -11.54
N GLU A 100 5.16 41.35 -11.15
CA GLU A 100 5.94 41.48 -9.92
C GLU A 100 5.12 41.14 -8.67
N ARG A 101 3.86 41.63 -8.60
CA ARG A 101 2.95 41.34 -7.49
C ARG A 101 2.65 39.84 -7.41
N GLU A 102 2.24 39.23 -8.51
CA GLU A 102 1.93 37.79 -8.54
C GLU A 102 3.18 36.93 -8.31
N THR A 103 4.36 37.37 -8.78
CA THR A 103 5.66 36.71 -8.49
C THR A 103 5.95 36.67 -7.00
N SER A 104 5.72 37.78 -6.28
CA SER A 104 5.88 37.82 -4.83
C SER A 104 4.89 36.93 -4.09
N GLY A 105 3.63 36.86 -4.57
CA GLY A 105 2.61 35.94 -4.06
C GLY A 105 3.00 34.48 -4.27
N PHE A 106 3.52 34.18 -5.46
CA PHE A 106 4.01 32.86 -5.84
C PHE A 106 5.20 32.41 -4.97
N GLU A 107 6.16 33.28 -4.68
CA GLU A 107 7.30 32.93 -3.82
C GLU A 107 6.87 32.57 -2.40
N LYS A 108 5.88 33.28 -1.85
CA LYS A 108 5.29 32.94 -0.55
C LYS A 108 4.60 31.58 -0.60
N LEU A 109 3.76 31.35 -1.63
CA LEU A 109 3.07 30.08 -1.82
C LEU A 109 4.06 28.92 -1.99
N SER A 110 5.14 29.12 -2.74
CA SER A 110 6.20 28.13 -2.94
C SER A 110 6.89 27.76 -1.63
N LYS A 111 7.23 28.75 -0.79
CA LYS A 111 7.82 28.50 0.53
C LYS A 111 6.88 27.72 1.44
N GLU A 112 5.60 28.10 1.49
CA GLU A 112 4.59 27.38 2.28
C GLU A 112 4.40 25.95 1.77
N PHE A 113 4.38 25.75 0.46
CA PHE A 113 4.28 24.44 -0.16
C PHE A 113 5.48 23.55 0.17
N ILE A 114 6.70 24.06 0.10
CA ILE A 114 7.92 23.31 0.47
C ILE A 114 7.91 22.95 1.96
N ALA A 115 7.56 23.89 2.83
CA ALA A 115 7.47 23.64 4.27
C ALA A 115 6.43 22.54 4.57
N MET A 116 5.28 22.60 3.91
CA MET A 116 4.24 21.58 4.02
C MET A 116 4.70 20.24 3.47
N GLN A 117 5.40 20.21 2.34
CA GLN A 117 5.95 18.99 1.76
C GLN A 117 6.92 18.30 2.72
N GLN A 118 7.83 19.06 3.35
CA GLN A 118 8.76 18.52 4.35
C GLN A 118 8.03 17.97 5.56
N GLU A 119 7.00 18.66 6.03
CA GLU A 119 6.17 18.22 7.15
C GLU A 119 5.43 16.92 6.83
N VAL A 120 4.75 16.86 5.67
CA VAL A 120 4.05 15.65 5.21
C VAL A 120 5.02 14.51 4.96
N SER A 121 6.23 14.77 4.45
CA SER A 121 7.24 13.73 4.25
C SER A 121 7.75 13.15 5.57
N LYS A 122 7.95 14.00 6.59
CA LYS A 122 8.29 13.54 7.95
C LYS A 122 7.16 12.68 8.54
N GLU A 123 5.92 13.11 8.38
CA GLU A 123 4.75 12.37 8.87
C GLU A 123 4.55 11.04 8.14
N ALA A 124 4.74 11.01 6.82
CA ALA A 124 4.70 9.79 6.03
C ALA A 124 5.78 8.79 6.46
N GLY A 125 6.99 9.27 6.79
CA GLY A 125 8.06 8.42 7.31
C GLY A 125 7.76 7.85 8.71
N VAL A 126 7.00 8.55 9.55
CA VAL A 126 6.51 7.99 10.83
C VAL A 126 5.46 6.92 10.56
N LEU A 127 4.48 7.19 9.69
CA LEU A 127 3.44 6.23 9.33
C LEU A 127 4.01 4.96 8.70
N GLU A 128 5.05 5.08 7.88
CA GLU A 128 5.76 3.93 7.30
C GLU A 128 6.37 3.04 8.38
N LYS A 129 7.00 3.64 9.40
CA LYS A 129 7.55 2.89 10.55
C LYS A 129 6.45 2.21 11.35
N ASP A 130 5.33 2.89 11.57
CA ASP A 130 4.17 2.32 12.28
C ASP A 130 3.56 1.14 11.52
N LEU A 131 3.46 1.24 10.20
CA LEU A 131 3.02 0.15 9.32
C LEU A 131 3.97 -1.05 9.37
N GLN A 132 5.28 -0.82 9.31
CA GLN A 132 6.27 -1.89 9.46
C GLN A 132 6.18 -2.57 10.83
N MET A 133 5.97 -1.78 11.90
CA MET A 133 5.76 -2.31 13.24
C MET A 133 4.47 -3.14 13.33
N TYR A 134 3.37 -2.68 12.72
CA TYR A 134 2.12 -3.43 12.65
C TYR A 134 2.29 -4.76 11.91
N GLU A 135 3.01 -4.77 10.79
CA GLU A 135 3.30 -5.99 10.05
C GLU A 135 4.14 -6.98 10.87
N HIS A 136 5.13 -6.49 11.61
CA HIS A 136 5.88 -7.32 12.56
C HIS A 136 4.97 -7.89 13.66
N LEU A 137 4.10 -7.07 14.26
CA LEU A 137 3.16 -7.53 15.30
C LEU A 137 2.20 -8.60 14.76
N LYS A 138 1.73 -8.44 13.51
CA LYS A 138 0.90 -9.43 12.83
C LYS A 138 1.63 -10.77 12.68
N GLN A 139 2.89 -10.75 12.25
CA GLN A 139 3.71 -11.96 12.16
C GLN A 139 3.90 -12.62 13.53
N GLN A 140 4.18 -11.83 14.58
CA GLN A 140 4.30 -12.38 15.94
C GLN A 140 3.01 -13.04 16.43
N LYS A 141 1.85 -12.48 16.08
CA LYS A 141 0.55 -13.08 16.37
C LYS A 141 0.37 -14.41 15.65
N GLU A 142 0.64 -14.45 14.35
CA GLU A 142 0.53 -15.68 13.54
C GLU A 142 1.45 -16.81 14.08
N ASP A 143 2.68 -16.45 14.48
CA ASP A 143 3.60 -17.39 15.12
C ASP A 143 3.06 -17.91 16.46
N LEU A 144 2.50 -17.02 17.28
CA LEU A 144 1.90 -17.37 18.57
C LEU A 144 0.69 -18.28 18.41
N ASP A 145 -0.21 -17.98 17.47
CA ASP A 145 -1.37 -18.79 17.13
C ASP A 145 -0.93 -20.19 16.66
N SER A 146 0.14 -20.27 15.87
CA SER A 146 0.71 -21.55 15.43
C SER A 146 1.26 -22.39 16.60
N LYS A 147 1.91 -21.75 17.59
CA LYS A 147 2.42 -22.41 18.80
C LYS A 147 1.28 -22.90 19.69
N ILE A 148 0.26 -22.07 19.90
CA ILE A 148 -0.95 -22.43 20.66
C ILE A 148 -1.63 -23.64 20.02
N ARG A 149 -1.78 -23.63 18.69
CA ARG A 149 -2.40 -24.74 17.96
C ARG A 149 -1.63 -26.04 18.13
N LYS A 150 -0.31 -26.03 17.87
CA LYS A 150 0.55 -27.21 18.04
C LYS A 150 0.50 -27.74 19.48
N SER A 151 0.57 -26.84 20.45
CA SER A 151 0.50 -27.21 21.86
C SER A 151 -0.85 -27.85 22.23
N ARG A 152 -1.97 -27.34 21.70
CA ARG A 152 -3.29 -27.95 21.90
C ARG A 152 -3.34 -29.36 21.31
N GLU A 153 -2.84 -29.52 20.08
CA GLU A 153 -2.76 -30.82 19.41
C GLU A 153 -1.92 -31.82 20.25
N GLU A 154 -0.77 -31.39 20.78
CA GLU A 154 0.08 -32.21 21.65
C GLU A 154 -0.60 -32.56 22.98
N MET A 155 -1.33 -31.62 23.61
CA MET A 155 -2.07 -31.87 24.84
C MET A 155 -3.23 -32.83 24.62
N THR A 156 -4.00 -32.66 23.55
CA THR A 156 -5.09 -33.56 23.19
C THR A 156 -4.57 -34.98 22.99
N ALA A 157 -3.49 -35.15 22.22
CA ALA A 157 -2.86 -36.46 22.02
C ALA A 157 -2.36 -37.07 23.34
N ALA A 158 -1.80 -36.27 24.24
CA ALA A 158 -1.34 -36.75 25.53
C ALA A 158 -2.51 -37.16 26.46
N VAL A 159 -3.62 -36.42 26.47
CA VAL A 159 -4.83 -36.77 27.21
C VAL A 159 -5.43 -38.07 26.68
N GLU A 160 -5.52 -38.22 25.36
CA GLU A 160 -5.97 -39.46 24.71
C GLU A 160 -5.06 -40.64 25.08
N GLY A 161 -3.74 -40.45 25.06
CA GLY A 161 -2.77 -41.47 25.47
C GLY A 161 -2.92 -41.90 26.93
N ILE A 162 -3.15 -40.94 27.84
CA ILE A 162 -3.48 -41.23 29.24
C ILE A 162 -4.80 -41.99 29.32
N GLY A 163 -5.84 -41.55 28.62
CA GLY A 163 -7.14 -42.21 28.59
C GLY A 163 -7.03 -43.68 28.14
N PHE A 164 -6.24 -43.95 27.11
CA PHE A 164 -5.97 -45.31 26.64
C PHE A 164 -5.24 -46.15 27.71
N ALA A 165 -4.23 -45.59 28.37
CA ALA A 165 -3.51 -46.28 29.44
C ALA A 165 -4.43 -46.62 30.62
N ILE A 166 -5.32 -45.69 31.01
CA ILE A 166 -6.32 -45.90 32.06
C ILE A 166 -7.28 -47.01 31.67
N ALA A 167 -7.82 -46.98 30.45
CA ALA A 167 -8.75 -48.00 29.97
C ALA A 167 -8.10 -49.40 29.98
N LYS A 168 -6.83 -49.49 29.59
CA LYS A 168 -6.06 -50.74 29.65
C LYS A 168 -5.89 -51.22 31.09
N ASP A 169 -5.43 -50.35 31.98
CA ASP A 169 -5.24 -50.66 33.40
C ASP A 169 -6.57 -51.10 34.08
N GLN A 170 -7.69 -50.46 33.73
CA GLN A 170 -9.03 -50.85 34.21
C GLN A 170 -9.44 -52.23 33.70
N ALA A 171 -9.15 -52.55 32.44
CA ALA A 171 -9.41 -53.88 31.89
C ALA A 171 -8.60 -54.98 32.61
N GLU A 172 -7.34 -54.70 32.97
CA GLU A 172 -6.52 -55.61 33.77
C GLU A 172 -7.07 -55.77 35.19
N TYR A 173 -7.47 -54.68 35.84
CA TYR A 173 -8.12 -54.71 37.15
C TYR A 173 -9.41 -55.56 37.15
N LEU A 174 -10.27 -55.40 36.14
CA LEU A 174 -11.51 -56.16 36.02
C LEU A 174 -11.26 -57.66 35.83
N LYS A 175 -10.19 -58.05 35.12
CA LYS A 175 -9.79 -59.47 35.01
C LYS A 175 -9.42 -60.05 36.37
N VAL A 176 -8.63 -59.33 37.17
CA VAL A 176 -8.23 -59.77 38.52
C VAL A 176 -9.46 -59.84 39.44
N LEU A 177 -10.36 -58.86 39.37
CA LEU A 177 -11.60 -58.86 40.14
C LEU A 177 -12.48 -60.08 39.82
N HIS A 178 -12.64 -60.40 38.53
CA HIS A 178 -13.40 -61.56 38.09
C HIS A 178 -12.77 -62.87 38.58
N GLN A 179 -11.44 -62.99 38.50
CA GLN A 179 -10.71 -64.15 39.03
C GLN A 179 -10.92 -64.31 40.55
N LEU A 180 -10.86 -63.21 41.30
CA LEU A 180 -11.11 -63.20 42.73
C LEU A 180 -12.54 -63.67 43.06
N GLN A 181 -13.55 -63.25 42.28
CA GLN A 181 -14.93 -63.69 42.48
C GLN A 181 -15.10 -65.20 42.26
N ILE A 182 -14.42 -65.77 41.27
CA ILE A 182 -14.41 -67.22 41.05
C ILE A 182 -13.78 -67.93 42.26
N GLU A 183 -12.64 -67.43 42.74
CA GLU A 183 -11.93 -68.00 43.89
C GLU A 183 -12.76 -67.91 45.17
N GLU A 184 -13.40 -66.77 45.45
CA GLU A 184 -14.30 -66.61 46.60
C GLU A 184 -15.50 -67.56 46.53
N ALA A 185 -16.10 -67.74 45.35
CA ALA A 185 -17.19 -68.68 45.15
C ALA A 185 -16.73 -70.14 45.37
N SER A 186 -15.52 -70.48 44.92
CA SER A 186 -14.93 -71.81 45.16
C SER A 186 -14.64 -72.05 46.64
N LEU A 187 -14.10 -71.04 47.34
CA LEU A 187 -13.82 -71.09 48.76
C LEU A 187 -15.11 -71.29 49.56
N LYS A 188 -16.18 -70.57 49.20
CA LYS A 188 -17.48 -70.72 49.86
C LYS A 188 -18.00 -72.16 49.76
N LYS A 189 -17.88 -72.80 48.60
CA LYS A 189 -18.26 -74.21 48.42
C LYS A 189 -17.40 -75.16 49.26
N ILE A 190 -16.08 -74.92 49.33
CA ILE A 190 -15.18 -75.72 50.16
C ILE A 190 -15.55 -75.59 51.64
N VAL A 191 -15.85 -74.37 52.10
CA VAL A 191 -16.31 -74.12 53.49
C VAL A 191 -17.64 -74.82 53.76
N GLU A 192 -18.62 -74.71 52.86
CA GLU A 192 -19.91 -75.40 52.97
C GLU A 192 -19.71 -76.94 53.07
N ASN A 193 -18.90 -77.52 52.20
CA ASN A 193 -18.57 -78.96 52.23
C ASN A 193 -17.86 -79.34 53.54
N SER A 194 -16.83 -78.62 53.95
CA SER A 194 -16.10 -78.86 55.20
C SER A 194 -17.04 -78.81 56.41
N THR A 195 -17.96 -77.84 56.47
CA THR A 195 -18.96 -77.78 57.55
C THR A 195 -19.91 -78.98 57.56
N GLN A 196 -20.32 -79.48 56.38
CA GLN A 196 -21.11 -80.71 56.28
C GLN A 196 -20.29 -81.92 56.73
N VAL A 197 -19.01 -82.01 56.35
CA VAL A 197 -18.11 -83.08 56.78
C VAL A 197 -17.92 -83.05 58.30
N VAL A 198 -17.68 -81.89 58.92
CA VAL A 198 -17.61 -81.74 60.38
C VAL A 198 -18.90 -82.17 61.07
N PHE A 199 -20.07 -81.79 60.52
CA PHE A 199 -21.36 -82.20 61.06
C PHE A 199 -21.56 -83.73 60.97
N THR A 200 -21.22 -84.33 59.83
CA THR A 200 -21.26 -85.80 59.67
C THR A 200 -20.26 -86.50 60.57
N GLU A 201 -19.06 -85.96 60.75
CA GLU A 201 -18.05 -86.44 61.69
C GLU A 201 -18.58 -86.43 63.13
N GLN A 202 -19.21 -85.34 63.57
CA GLN A 202 -19.84 -85.23 64.89
C GLN A 202 -21.01 -86.21 65.06
N ALA A 203 -21.86 -86.36 64.04
CA ALA A 203 -22.97 -87.32 64.05
C ALA A 203 -22.47 -88.77 64.11
N LEU A 204 -21.43 -89.11 63.34
CA LEU A 204 -20.79 -90.42 63.37
C LEU A 204 -20.06 -90.67 64.69
N LYS A 205 -19.35 -89.68 65.26
CA LYS A 205 -18.76 -89.78 66.61
C LYS A 205 -19.81 -90.17 67.67
N LYS A 206 -21.06 -89.71 67.53
CA LYS A 206 -22.17 -90.14 68.39
C LYS A 206 -22.67 -91.56 68.12
N GLN A 207 -22.48 -92.09 66.91
CA GLN A 207 -22.94 -93.44 66.50
C GLN A 207 -21.90 -94.56 66.75
N MET A 208 -20.70 -94.25 67.23
CA MET A 208 -19.54 -95.10 66.97
C MET A 208 -18.78 -95.59 68.20
N GLY A 209 -19.36 -96.61 68.82
CA GLY A 209 -18.58 -97.70 69.42
C GLY A 209 -18.07 -98.76 68.40
N SER A 210 -18.46 -98.72 67.11
CA SER A 210 -18.26 -99.88 66.19
C SER A 210 -17.60 -99.70 64.79
N LEU A 211 -17.29 -98.52 64.22
CA LEU A 211 -16.64 -98.40 62.87
C LEU A 211 -15.33 -97.58 62.83
N ARG A 212 -14.28 -97.97 63.55
CA ARG A 212 -12.96 -97.30 63.53
C ARG A 212 -12.30 -97.11 62.13
N GLY A 213 -12.71 -97.83 61.10
CA GLY A 213 -12.13 -97.75 59.74
C GLY A 213 -12.65 -96.59 58.87
N SER A 214 -13.95 -96.31 58.91
CA SER A 214 -14.56 -95.18 58.18
C SER A 214 -14.10 -93.83 58.72
N LEU A 215 -13.76 -93.79 60.02
CA LEU A 215 -13.28 -92.61 60.72
C LEU A 215 -11.92 -92.13 60.17
N ARG A 216 -11.00 -93.05 59.82
CA ARG A 216 -9.71 -92.68 59.21
C ARG A 216 -9.84 -92.04 57.83
N ARG A 217 -10.75 -92.56 56.98
CA ARG A 217 -10.97 -91.99 55.63
C ARG A 217 -11.61 -90.61 55.69
N LEU A 218 -12.52 -90.38 56.64
CA LEU A 218 -13.12 -89.06 56.88
C LEU A 218 -12.10 -88.07 57.46
N GLU A 219 -11.28 -88.49 58.41
CA GLU A 219 -10.20 -87.66 58.95
C GLU A 219 -9.19 -87.26 57.87
N GLU A 220 -8.85 -88.18 56.97
CA GLU A 220 -7.95 -87.90 55.85
C GLU A 220 -8.60 -86.94 54.84
N HIS A 221 -9.89 -87.11 54.54
CA HIS A 221 -10.63 -86.19 53.68
C HIS A 221 -10.75 -84.79 54.28
N LEU A 222 -11.04 -84.69 55.58
CA LEU A 222 -11.13 -83.42 56.33
C LEU A 222 -9.78 -82.71 56.35
N ARG A 223 -8.67 -83.45 56.50
CA ARG A 223 -7.32 -82.89 56.37
C ARG A 223 -7.02 -82.37 54.97
N THR A 224 -7.45 -83.07 53.92
CA THR A 224 -7.27 -82.59 52.54
C THR A 224 -8.10 -81.35 52.24
N GLU A 225 -9.37 -81.32 52.67
CA GLU A 225 -10.24 -80.14 52.48
C GLU A 225 -9.77 -78.94 53.30
N ASP A 226 -9.28 -79.14 54.53
CA ASP A 226 -8.68 -78.07 55.33
C ASP A 226 -7.41 -77.50 54.69
N ALA A 227 -6.58 -78.36 54.10
CA ALA A 227 -5.39 -77.92 53.37
C ALA A 227 -5.77 -77.10 52.13
N ASP A 228 -6.73 -77.59 51.34
CA ASP A 228 -7.22 -76.89 50.14
C ASP A 228 -7.93 -75.56 50.50
N MET A 229 -8.68 -75.54 51.60
CA MET A 229 -9.29 -74.33 52.15
C MET A 229 -8.23 -73.29 52.51
N ARG A 230 -7.15 -73.68 53.21
CA ARG A 230 -6.06 -72.77 53.58
C ARG A 230 -5.36 -72.21 52.35
N VAL A 231 -5.02 -73.06 51.37
CA VAL A 231 -4.41 -72.63 50.11
C VAL A 231 -5.32 -71.66 49.36
N THR A 232 -6.63 -71.92 49.32
CA THR A 232 -7.60 -71.04 48.65
C THR A 232 -7.80 -69.73 49.40
N GLN A 233 -7.83 -69.74 50.73
CA GLN A 233 -7.88 -68.54 51.57
C GLN A 233 -6.64 -67.65 51.35
N GLU A 234 -5.46 -68.26 51.30
CA GLU A 234 -4.20 -67.56 51.04
C GLU A 234 -4.21 -66.91 49.65
N ARG A 235 -4.64 -67.64 48.61
CA ARG A 235 -4.82 -67.07 47.26
C ARG A 235 -5.80 -65.90 47.22
N VAL A 236 -6.96 -66.02 47.88
CA VAL A 236 -7.95 -64.93 47.97
C VAL A 236 -7.34 -63.70 48.66
N TYR A 237 -6.56 -63.91 49.72
CA TYR A 237 -5.88 -62.83 50.43
C TYR A 237 -4.81 -62.14 49.56
N GLU A 238 -3.96 -62.93 48.89
CA GLU A 238 -2.94 -62.41 47.96
C GLU A 238 -3.57 -61.66 46.78
N SER A 239 -4.63 -62.20 46.19
CA SER A 239 -5.41 -61.57 45.11
C SER A 239 -6.00 -60.23 45.56
N LYS A 240 -6.56 -60.14 46.78
CA LYS A 240 -7.05 -58.87 47.35
C LYS A 240 -5.93 -57.85 47.56
N LYS A 241 -4.79 -58.29 48.11
CA LYS A 241 -3.61 -57.44 48.29
C LYS A 241 -3.07 -56.92 46.96
N HIS A 242 -2.99 -57.79 45.96
CA HIS A 242 -2.57 -57.42 44.61
C HIS A 242 -3.52 -56.41 43.97
N LEU A 243 -4.84 -56.61 44.13
CA LEU A 243 -5.87 -55.72 43.60
C LEU A 243 -5.83 -54.32 44.25
N GLN A 244 -5.55 -54.24 45.56
CA GLN A 244 -5.33 -52.96 46.23
C GLN A 244 -4.06 -52.26 45.74
N ALA A 245 -2.94 -53.00 45.62
CA ALA A 245 -1.69 -52.45 45.09
C ALA A 245 -1.88 -51.91 43.66
N LEU A 246 -2.53 -52.68 42.79
CA LEU A 246 -2.84 -52.29 41.42
C LEU A 246 -3.72 -51.03 41.38
N LYS A 247 -4.77 -50.95 42.22
CA LYS A 247 -5.61 -49.75 42.34
C LYS A 247 -4.79 -48.52 42.76
N THR A 248 -3.92 -48.66 43.76
CA THR A 248 -3.08 -47.53 44.21
C THR A 248 -2.08 -47.10 43.15
N ASP A 249 -1.50 -48.03 42.39
CA ASP A 249 -0.56 -47.73 41.31
C ASP A 249 -1.24 -47.04 40.13
N ILE A 250 -2.46 -47.46 39.76
CA ILE A 250 -3.26 -46.78 38.72
C ILE A 250 -3.52 -45.33 39.12
N ILE A 251 -4.00 -45.10 40.34
CA ILE A 251 -4.29 -43.74 40.84
C ILE A 251 -3.01 -42.89 40.87
N ARG A 252 -1.89 -43.46 41.31
CA ARG A 252 -0.60 -42.77 41.36
C ARG A 252 -0.12 -42.37 39.96
N ARG A 253 -0.14 -43.30 39.00
CA ARG A 253 0.26 -43.05 37.61
C ARG A 253 -0.63 -41.98 36.95
N GLN A 254 -1.94 -42.06 37.17
CA GLN A 254 -2.90 -41.05 36.70
C GLN A 254 -2.60 -39.65 37.26
N LYS A 255 -2.41 -39.54 38.59
CA LYS A 255 -2.09 -38.26 39.24
C LYS A 255 -0.79 -37.66 38.74
N GLN A 256 0.26 -38.47 38.58
CA GLN A 256 1.55 -38.00 38.05
C GLN A 256 1.44 -37.51 36.60
N ALA A 257 0.75 -38.26 35.75
CA ALA A 257 0.56 -37.89 34.35
C ALA A 257 -0.27 -36.60 34.20
N LEU A 258 -1.36 -36.47 34.97
CA LEU A 258 -2.19 -35.26 34.99
C LEU A 258 -1.42 -34.05 35.51
N LYS A 259 -0.61 -34.22 36.57
CA LYS A 259 0.22 -33.14 37.11
C LYS A 259 1.24 -32.63 36.07
N GLY A 260 1.88 -33.54 35.33
CA GLY A 260 2.79 -33.18 34.25
C GLY A 260 2.12 -32.38 33.13
N LEU A 261 0.87 -32.71 32.79
CA LEU A 261 0.08 -31.94 31.83
C LEU A 261 -0.34 -30.57 32.37
N GLU A 262 -0.74 -30.50 33.64
CA GLU A 262 -1.12 -29.25 34.30
C GLU A 262 0.05 -28.27 34.34
N GLU A 263 1.25 -28.73 34.69
CA GLU A 263 2.46 -27.89 34.71
C GLU A 263 2.82 -27.37 33.31
N ARG A 264 2.74 -28.22 32.27
CA ARG A 264 2.94 -27.80 30.87
C ARG A 264 1.90 -26.76 30.47
N SER A 265 0.63 -26.98 30.79
CA SER A 265 -0.47 -26.05 30.52
C SER A 265 -0.24 -24.69 31.16
N LYS A 266 0.09 -24.66 32.47
CA LYS A 266 0.41 -23.42 33.18
C LYS A 266 1.59 -22.67 32.55
N ARG A 267 2.64 -23.38 32.12
CA ARG A 267 3.79 -22.75 31.44
C ARG A 267 3.37 -22.06 30.14
N LEU A 268 2.60 -22.76 29.30
CA LEU A 268 2.13 -22.21 28.03
C LEU A 268 1.19 -21.01 28.22
N VAL A 269 0.29 -21.06 29.21
CA VAL A 269 -0.57 -19.93 29.56
C VAL A 269 0.27 -18.71 29.94
N ARG A 270 1.34 -18.87 30.74
CA ARG A 270 2.25 -17.77 31.09
C ARG A 270 3.01 -17.23 29.88
N GLU A 271 3.50 -18.09 29.00
CA GLU A 271 4.20 -17.68 27.77
C GLU A 271 3.27 -16.89 26.84
N VAL A 272 2.02 -17.34 26.67
CA VAL A 272 1.00 -16.66 25.86
C VAL A 272 0.59 -15.33 26.46
N ASP A 273 0.32 -15.29 27.77
CA ASP A 273 -0.08 -14.07 28.47
C ASP A 273 1.04 -13.01 28.44
N GLY A 274 2.29 -13.43 28.65
CA GLY A 274 3.46 -12.56 28.55
C GLY A 274 3.61 -11.95 27.15
N ALA A 275 3.46 -12.77 26.10
CA ALA A 275 3.51 -12.29 24.73
C ALA A 275 2.34 -11.35 24.39
N ALA A 276 1.11 -11.67 24.83
CA ALA A 276 -0.06 -10.84 24.63
C ALA A 276 0.08 -9.47 25.31
N LYS A 277 0.56 -9.43 26.56
CA LYS A 277 0.86 -8.18 27.29
C LYS A 277 1.90 -7.33 26.56
N SER A 278 2.97 -7.95 26.06
CA SER A 278 3.99 -7.26 25.25
C SER A 278 3.39 -6.67 23.96
N MET A 279 2.53 -7.40 23.25
CA MET A 279 1.85 -6.87 22.04
C MET A 279 0.91 -5.72 22.38
N LEU A 280 0.11 -5.84 23.45
CA LEU A 280 -0.80 -4.78 23.90
C LEU A 280 -0.05 -3.52 24.32
N ALA A 281 1.10 -3.65 25.00
CA ALA A 281 1.94 -2.51 25.35
C ALA A 281 2.45 -1.77 24.10
N LYS A 282 2.89 -2.52 23.07
CA LYS A 282 3.31 -1.92 21.79
C LYS A 282 2.14 -1.23 21.06
N LEU A 283 0.97 -1.85 21.03
CA LEU A 283 -0.24 -1.26 20.43
C LEU A 283 -0.73 -0.01 21.17
N ALA A 284 -0.60 0.01 22.50
CA ALA A 284 -0.93 1.19 23.30
C ALA A 284 -0.02 2.38 22.95
N GLY A 285 1.26 2.13 22.67
CA GLY A 285 2.18 3.14 22.12
C GLY A 285 1.67 3.73 20.80
N ILE A 286 1.26 2.89 19.84
CA ILE A 286 0.72 3.33 18.54
C ILE A 286 -0.55 4.18 18.71
N ARG A 287 -1.46 3.76 19.60
CA ARG A 287 -2.72 4.50 19.84
C ARG A 287 -2.51 5.89 20.41
N GLN A 288 -1.48 6.10 21.23
CA GLN A 288 -1.13 7.44 21.70
C GLN A 288 -0.70 8.35 20.53
N ASP A 289 -0.10 7.77 19.49
CA ASP A 289 0.27 8.50 18.28
C ASP A 289 -0.93 8.72 17.31
N GLU A 290 -1.96 7.88 17.34
CA GLU A 290 -3.22 8.10 16.59
C GLU A 290 -3.95 9.38 17.05
N ALA A 291 -4.01 9.66 18.36
CA ALA A 291 -4.58 10.91 18.86
C ALA A 291 -3.80 12.15 18.36
N ARG A 292 -2.49 11.99 18.09
CA ARG A 292 -1.68 13.03 17.44
C ARG A 292 -1.99 13.18 15.95
N PHE A 293 -2.56 12.16 15.31
CA PHE A 293 -2.98 12.20 13.90
C PHE A 293 -4.27 12.97 13.66
N GLU A 294 -5.25 12.93 14.57
CA GLU A 294 -6.48 13.74 14.43
C GLU A 294 -6.19 15.25 14.44
N GLY A 295 -5.26 15.70 15.28
CA GLY A 295 -4.80 17.10 15.25
C GLY A 295 -4.15 17.49 13.91
N LYS A 296 -3.59 16.52 13.18
CA LYS A 296 -2.90 16.70 11.90
C LYS A 296 -3.85 16.68 10.70
N LEU A 297 -5.06 16.11 10.81
CA LEU A 297 -6.09 16.21 9.77
C LEU A 297 -6.47 17.66 9.44
N LYS A 298 -6.36 18.59 10.41
CA LYS A 298 -6.52 20.03 10.15
C LYS A 298 -5.45 20.59 9.20
N LYS A 299 -4.28 19.96 9.08
CA LYS A 299 -3.24 20.34 8.11
C LYS A 299 -3.57 19.90 6.69
N HIS A 300 -4.37 18.85 6.50
CA HIS A 300 -4.86 18.45 5.18
C HIS A 300 -5.77 19.51 4.55
N ALA A 301 -6.55 20.23 5.36
CA ALA A 301 -7.32 21.37 4.88
C ALA A 301 -6.41 22.44 4.28
N ARG A 302 -5.25 22.71 4.91
CA ARG A 302 -4.26 23.65 4.38
C ARG A 302 -3.67 23.21 3.04
N VAL A 303 -3.46 21.91 2.82
CA VAL A 303 -3.02 21.39 1.51
C VAL A 303 -4.03 21.76 0.42
N TYR A 304 -5.31 21.60 0.72
CA TYR A 304 -6.38 21.95 -0.21
C TYR A 304 -6.41 23.45 -0.50
N ASP A 305 -6.24 24.28 0.52
CA ASP A 305 -6.17 25.74 0.37
C ASP A 305 -4.98 26.16 -0.52
N LEU A 306 -3.80 25.54 -0.34
CA LEU A 306 -2.64 25.79 -1.21
C LEU A 306 -2.88 25.36 -2.66
N LEU A 307 -3.56 24.23 -2.88
CA LEU A 307 -3.92 23.77 -4.23
C LEU A 307 -4.92 24.71 -4.90
N LYS A 308 -5.85 25.29 -4.13
CA LYS A 308 -6.80 26.27 -4.62
C LYS A 308 -6.10 27.59 -4.99
N GLU A 309 -5.22 28.09 -4.14
CA GLU A 309 -4.39 29.27 -4.44
C GLU A 309 -3.50 29.05 -5.66
N LYS A 310 -2.91 27.85 -5.80
CA LYS A 310 -2.15 27.47 -6.99
C LYS A 310 -3.00 27.55 -8.26
N GLY A 311 -4.21 26.98 -8.25
CA GLY A 311 -5.11 27.06 -9.41
C GLY A 311 -5.50 28.50 -9.76
N ARG A 312 -5.60 29.39 -8.76
CA ARG A 312 -5.79 30.82 -8.99
C ARG A 312 -4.60 31.44 -9.72
N LEU A 313 -3.37 31.13 -9.28
CA LEU A 313 -2.15 31.64 -9.89
C LEU A 313 -1.95 31.15 -11.34
N GLU A 314 -2.30 29.90 -11.63
CA GLU A 314 -2.29 29.35 -12.99
C GLU A 314 -3.23 30.14 -13.91
N LYS A 315 -4.45 30.43 -13.45
CA LYS A 315 -5.41 31.23 -14.22
C LYS A 315 -4.89 32.65 -14.46
N THR A 316 -4.39 33.33 -13.43
CA THR A 316 -3.82 34.68 -13.60
C THR A 316 -2.61 34.68 -14.52
N PHE A 317 -1.85 33.59 -14.60
CA PHE A 317 -0.74 33.47 -15.52
C PHE A 317 -1.20 33.36 -16.98
N GLU A 318 -2.25 32.59 -17.24
CA GLU A 318 -2.86 32.50 -18.56
C GLU A 318 -3.36 33.87 -19.03
N ASP A 319 -4.02 34.62 -18.13
CA ASP A 319 -4.48 35.98 -18.39
C ASP A 319 -3.29 36.91 -18.73
N ILE A 320 -2.21 36.89 -17.93
CA ILE A 320 -0.98 37.67 -18.18
C ILE A 320 -0.36 37.33 -19.54
N LYS A 321 -0.37 36.05 -19.94
CA LYS A 321 0.19 35.62 -21.22
C LYS A 321 -0.62 36.18 -22.39
N VAL A 322 -1.95 36.13 -22.31
CA VAL A 322 -2.83 36.70 -23.32
C VAL A 322 -2.62 38.22 -23.41
N ASP A 323 -2.54 38.91 -22.28
CA ASP A 323 -2.30 40.35 -22.23
C ASP A 323 -0.93 40.73 -22.84
N ASN A 324 0.10 39.91 -22.61
CA ASN A 324 1.43 40.13 -23.21
C ASN A 324 1.41 39.94 -24.74
N GLU A 325 0.69 38.93 -25.24
CA GLU A 325 0.53 38.73 -26.69
C GLU A 325 -0.21 39.90 -27.36
N VAL A 326 -1.23 40.46 -26.68
CA VAL A 326 -1.94 41.66 -27.16
C VAL A 326 -1.02 42.87 -27.15
N LEU A 327 -0.27 43.09 -26.06
CA LEU A 327 0.69 44.19 -25.94
C LEU A 327 1.75 44.15 -27.05
N ASN A 328 2.31 42.97 -27.34
CA ASN A 328 3.30 42.79 -28.41
C ASN A 328 2.74 43.17 -29.78
N LYS A 329 1.48 42.79 -30.09
CA LYS A 329 0.81 43.21 -31.33
C LYS A 329 0.61 44.72 -31.39
N GLU A 330 0.19 45.35 -30.29
CA GLU A 330 0.04 46.82 -30.23
C GLU A 330 1.37 47.56 -30.42
N VAL A 331 2.47 47.01 -29.89
CA VAL A 331 3.84 47.53 -30.05
C VAL A 331 4.28 47.42 -31.51
N ASP A 332 4.07 46.28 -32.16
CA ASP A 332 4.38 46.10 -33.58
C ASP A 332 3.60 47.08 -34.47
N GLU A 333 2.31 47.27 -34.20
CA GLU A 333 1.50 48.28 -34.88
C GLU A 333 2.00 49.71 -34.64
N LEU A 334 2.41 50.03 -33.41
CA LEU A 334 2.95 51.32 -33.07
C LEU A 334 4.28 51.58 -33.77
N ILE A 335 5.17 50.58 -33.82
CA ILE A 335 6.45 50.66 -34.54
C ILE A 335 6.20 50.91 -36.04
N LYS A 336 5.24 50.20 -36.65
CA LYS A 336 4.83 50.46 -38.04
C LYS A 336 4.39 51.91 -38.22
N LYS A 337 3.51 52.41 -37.34
CA LYS A 337 3.02 53.81 -37.38
C LYS A 337 4.14 54.84 -37.17
N ILE A 338 5.11 54.56 -36.28
CA ILE A 338 6.31 55.39 -36.09
C ILE A 338 7.15 55.43 -37.37
N HIS A 339 7.38 54.28 -38.00
CA HIS A 339 8.16 54.19 -39.23
C HIS A 339 7.51 54.99 -40.37
N ILE A 340 6.20 54.82 -40.55
CA ILE A 340 5.38 55.59 -41.49
C ILE A 340 5.48 57.10 -41.20
N ALA A 341 5.39 57.51 -39.94
CA ALA A 341 5.52 58.90 -39.54
C ALA A 341 6.93 59.46 -39.79
N LYS A 342 7.98 58.67 -39.58
CA LYS A 342 9.38 59.03 -39.82
C LYS A 342 9.65 59.25 -41.31
N VAL A 343 9.18 58.32 -42.17
CA VAL A 343 9.26 58.44 -43.63
C VAL A 343 8.49 59.66 -44.12
N SER A 344 7.29 59.87 -43.58
CA SER A 344 6.39 60.99 -43.93
C SER A 344 6.94 62.36 -43.53
N SER A 345 7.56 62.46 -42.35
CA SER A 345 8.06 63.72 -41.77
C SER A 345 9.47 64.11 -42.25
N LEU A 346 10.04 63.37 -43.21
CA LEU A 346 11.42 63.55 -43.68
C LEU A 346 12.45 63.45 -42.54
N GLY A 347 12.20 62.57 -41.56
CA GLY A 347 13.10 62.37 -40.43
C GLY A 347 13.16 63.53 -39.43
N LYS A 348 12.28 64.54 -39.52
CA LYS A 348 12.26 65.66 -38.55
C LYS A 348 11.76 65.26 -37.17
N VAL A 349 11.13 64.10 -37.03
CA VAL A 349 10.61 63.59 -35.77
C VAL A 349 11.43 62.38 -35.36
N GLU A 350 12.21 62.54 -34.30
CA GLU A 350 12.91 61.42 -33.65
C GLU A 350 11.97 60.76 -32.64
N PHE A 351 11.46 59.59 -33.01
CA PHE A 351 10.82 58.70 -32.06
C PHE A 351 11.84 57.68 -31.57
N ASP A 352 11.96 57.55 -30.25
CA ASP A 352 12.80 56.53 -29.63
C ASP A 352 12.10 55.16 -29.64
N GLU A 353 12.15 54.50 -30.79
CA GLU A 353 11.65 53.12 -30.97
C GLU A 353 12.34 52.14 -30.01
N ALA A 354 13.60 52.41 -29.65
CA ALA A 354 14.38 51.54 -28.78
C ALA A 354 13.85 51.53 -27.35
N VAL A 355 13.31 52.65 -26.85
CA VAL A 355 12.66 52.71 -25.53
C VAL A 355 11.41 51.83 -25.49
N ILE A 356 10.55 51.88 -26.52
CA ILE A 356 9.32 51.09 -26.56
C ILE A 356 9.65 49.60 -26.61
N LYS A 357 10.57 49.19 -27.51
CA LYS A 357 11.02 47.80 -27.59
C LYS A 357 11.62 47.33 -26.26
N ARG A 358 12.55 48.10 -25.69
CA ARG A 358 13.20 47.75 -24.43
C ARG A 358 12.23 47.54 -23.27
N GLU A 359 11.22 48.41 -23.10
CA GLU A 359 10.24 48.24 -22.02
C GLU A 359 9.32 47.04 -22.27
N THR A 360 8.98 46.74 -23.53
CA THR A 360 8.17 45.58 -23.88
C THR A 360 8.95 44.26 -23.74
N ASP A 361 10.22 44.25 -24.13
CA ASP A 361 11.13 43.11 -23.99
C ASP A 361 11.31 42.75 -22.51
N LYS A 362 11.48 43.75 -21.64
CA LYS A 362 11.51 43.54 -20.18
C LYS A 362 10.26 42.84 -19.68
N VAL A 363 9.07 43.22 -20.16
CA VAL A 363 7.81 42.56 -19.76
C VAL A 363 7.83 41.10 -20.21
N SER A 364 8.25 40.82 -21.45
CA SER A 364 8.34 39.46 -21.97
C SER A 364 9.34 38.60 -21.18
N GLU A 365 10.52 39.12 -20.84
CA GLU A 365 11.48 38.45 -19.95
C GLU A 365 10.86 38.12 -18.58
N HIS A 366 10.06 39.03 -18.01
CA HIS A 366 9.40 38.79 -16.72
C HIS A 366 8.33 37.69 -16.85
N VAL A 367 7.55 37.67 -17.94
CA VAL A 367 6.57 36.61 -18.23
C VAL A 367 7.24 35.24 -18.34
N GLU A 368 8.34 35.15 -19.09
CA GLU A 368 9.10 33.90 -19.24
C GLU A 368 9.68 33.41 -17.91
N SER A 369 10.29 34.32 -17.14
CA SER A 369 10.84 33.99 -15.82
C SER A 369 9.77 33.48 -14.85
N PHE A 370 8.57 34.06 -14.89
CA PHE A 370 7.44 33.63 -14.08
C PHE A 370 6.90 32.27 -14.55
N GLN A 371 6.86 32.02 -15.86
CA GLN A 371 6.49 30.72 -16.43
C GLN A 371 7.41 29.60 -15.96
N GLU A 372 8.72 29.84 -15.97
CA GLU A 372 9.72 28.84 -15.56
C GLU A 372 9.58 28.51 -14.07
N ARG A 373 9.40 29.53 -13.23
CA ARG A 373 9.12 29.36 -11.80
C ARG A 373 7.86 28.52 -11.57
N LEU A 374 6.79 28.81 -12.31
CA LEU A 374 5.52 28.09 -12.22
C LEU A 374 5.66 26.62 -12.65
N LYS A 375 6.40 26.35 -13.74
CA LYS A 375 6.75 24.98 -14.18
C LYS A 375 7.54 24.20 -13.13
N ASN A 376 8.51 24.85 -12.47
CA ASN A 376 9.28 24.21 -11.41
C ASN A 376 8.37 23.76 -10.26
N LEU A 377 7.45 24.61 -9.80
CA LEU A 377 6.48 24.24 -8.77
C LEU A 377 5.55 23.09 -9.21
N MET A 378 5.15 23.06 -10.48
CA MET A 378 4.34 21.99 -11.06
C MET A 378 5.04 20.63 -11.01
N HIS A 379 6.33 20.61 -11.36
CA HIS A 379 7.14 19.40 -11.28
C HIS A 379 7.29 18.88 -9.85
N PHE A 380 7.43 19.78 -8.88
CA PHE A 380 7.47 19.42 -7.46
C PHE A 380 6.15 18.77 -6.99
N GLY A 381 5.00 19.31 -7.41
CA GLY A 381 3.69 18.75 -7.03
C GLY A 381 3.38 17.39 -7.66
N SER A 382 3.79 17.16 -8.91
CA SER A 382 3.50 15.91 -9.62
C SER A 382 4.29 14.72 -9.06
N PHE A 383 5.54 14.93 -8.62
CA PHE A 383 6.36 13.90 -7.98
C PHE A 383 5.69 13.32 -6.73
N PHE A 384 5.05 14.19 -5.93
CA PHE A 384 4.34 13.79 -4.72
C PHE A 384 3.10 12.92 -5.02
N LEU A 385 2.37 13.22 -6.09
CA LEU A 385 1.19 12.44 -6.48
C LEU A 385 1.57 11.09 -7.15
N MET A 386 2.69 11.03 -7.86
CA MET A 386 3.10 9.83 -8.58
C MET A 386 3.85 8.79 -7.72
N GLY A 387 4.50 9.20 -6.62
CA GLY A 387 5.24 8.30 -5.72
C GLY A 387 4.41 7.13 -5.15
N LYS A 388 3.08 7.17 -5.22
CA LYS A 388 2.20 6.07 -4.77
C LYS A 388 2.17 4.85 -5.70
N LYS A 389 2.53 4.97 -6.98
CA LYS A 389 2.32 3.87 -7.94
C LYS A 389 3.45 2.85 -8.01
N THR A 390 4.67 3.21 -7.63
CA THR A 390 5.84 2.30 -7.73
C THR A 390 5.97 1.37 -6.52
N GLY A 391 5.62 1.81 -5.31
CA GLY A 391 5.70 0.98 -4.10
C GLY A 391 4.68 -0.16 -4.01
N GLN A 392 3.49 -0.03 -4.61
CA GLN A 392 2.46 -1.07 -4.53
C GLN A 392 2.70 -2.28 -5.45
N LYS A 393 3.51 -2.14 -6.52
CA LYS A 393 3.74 -3.25 -7.46
C LYS A 393 4.85 -4.22 -7.02
N GLU A 394 5.78 -3.80 -6.15
CA GLU A 394 6.83 -4.71 -5.66
C GLU A 394 6.46 -5.48 -4.39
N ALA A 395 5.56 -4.96 -3.54
CA ALA A 395 5.11 -5.67 -2.34
C ALA A 395 4.13 -6.83 -2.62
N ALA A 396 3.56 -6.91 -3.83
CA ALA A 396 2.53 -7.89 -4.19
C ALA A 396 3.07 -9.14 -4.93
N LYS A 397 4.38 -9.43 -4.90
CA LYS A 397 4.87 -10.77 -5.21
C LYS A 397 5.00 -11.55 -3.91
N PRO A 398 3.98 -12.35 -3.51
CA PRO A 398 4.11 -13.17 -2.33
C PRO A 398 5.31 -14.11 -2.52
N LYS A 399 6.18 -14.19 -1.51
CA LYS A 399 7.24 -15.21 -1.37
C LYS A 399 6.66 -16.63 -1.19
N GLN A 400 5.65 -17.01 -1.99
CA GLN A 400 5.07 -18.36 -2.02
C GLN A 400 6.02 -19.40 -2.67
N ALA A 401 7.15 -18.99 -3.24
CA ALA A 401 8.08 -19.89 -3.91
C ALA A 401 8.99 -20.75 -2.99
N LYS A 402 8.99 -20.56 -1.65
CA LYS A 402 9.91 -21.31 -0.75
C LYS A 402 9.28 -22.34 0.20
N ILE A 403 7.96 -22.54 0.19
CA ILE A 403 7.31 -23.55 1.06
C ILE A 403 6.96 -24.86 0.31
N GLN A 404 6.88 -24.86 -1.02
CA GLN A 404 6.55 -26.08 -1.77
C GLN A 404 7.71 -27.09 -1.95
N THR A 405 8.95 -26.75 -1.60
CA THR A 405 10.10 -27.67 -1.74
C THR A 405 10.40 -28.54 -0.51
N LYS A 406 9.77 -28.31 0.66
CA LYS A 406 9.97 -29.16 1.85
C LYS A 406 8.88 -30.20 2.13
N MET A 407 7.77 -30.22 1.37
CA MET A 407 6.71 -31.25 1.54
C MET A 407 6.77 -32.41 0.54
N LYS A 408 7.66 -32.37 -0.47
CA LYS A 408 7.81 -33.47 -1.44
C LYS A 408 8.85 -34.54 -1.09
N SER A 409 9.62 -34.38 0.00
CA SER A 409 10.58 -35.40 0.46
C SER A 409 10.06 -36.35 1.55
N GLY A 410 8.89 -36.10 2.13
CA GLY A 410 8.35 -36.92 3.24
C GLY A 410 7.42 -38.09 2.84
N LYS A 411 7.04 -38.23 1.56
CA LYS A 411 5.99 -39.18 1.12
C LYS A 411 6.48 -40.49 0.48
N LYS A 412 7.77 -40.84 0.58
CA LYS A 412 8.34 -42.06 -0.04
C LYS A 412 8.81 -43.16 0.92
N ALA A 413 8.46 -43.12 2.21
CA ALA A 413 8.85 -44.16 3.16
C ALA A 413 7.70 -44.64 4.06
N SER A 414 6.59 -45.12 3.47
CA SER A 414 5.62 -45.94 4.22
C SER A 414 4.74 -46.81 3.29
N LYS A 415 5.38 -47.55 2.39
CA LYS A 415 4.76 -48.67 1.67
C LYS A 415 5.76 -49.82 1.60
N ARG A 416 6.00 -50.49 2.73
CA ARG A 416 6.53 -51.86 2.71
C ARG A 416 6.30 -52.54 4.06
N LYS A 417 5.70 -53.74 3.95
CA LYS A 417 5.50 -54.78 4.97
C LYS A 417 4.31 -54.57 5.90
N HIS A 418 3.18 -55.16 5.53
CA HIS A 418 2.57 -56.27 6.30
C HIS A 418 1.49 -56.93 5.43
N ASN A 419 1.91 -57.89 4.61
CA ASN A 419 1.01 -58.88 4.02
C ASN A 419 1.29 -60.17 4.80
N LYS A 420 0.47 -60.46 5.82
CA LYS A 420 0.43 -61.77 6.47
C LYS A 420 -0.99 -62.31 6.32
N ASN A 421 -1.06 -63.36 5.52
CA ASN A 421 -2.20 -64.23 5.30
C ASN A 421 -2.89 -64.60 6.62
N ILE A 422 -4.18 -64.32 6.71
CA ILE A 422 -5.09 -65.00 7.64
C ILE A 422 -5.88 -66.00 6.80
N THR A 423 -5.42 -67.25 6.83
CA THR A 423 -6.14 -68.40 6.29
C THR A 423 -7.28 -68.74 7.24
N ILE A 424 -8.52 -68.44 6.84
CA ILE A 424 -9.73 -68.86 7.55
C ILE A 424 -9.93 -70.36 7.29
N ARG A 425 -9.54 -71.20 8.25
CA ARG A 425 -9.96 -72.62 8.30
C ARG A 425 -11.41 -72.67 8.77
N LYS A 426 -12.33 -72.97 7.85
CA LYS A 426 -13.66 -73.51 8.17
C LYS A 426 -13.48 -74.94 8.69
N HIS A 427 -13.91 -75.21 9.91
CA HIS A 427 -14.14 -76.58 10.38
C HIS A 427 -15.62 -76.76 10.73
N ASN A 428 -16.22 -77.65 9.94
CA ASN A 428 -17.45 -78.38 10.23
C ASN A 428 -17.29 -79.22 11.48
N ASN A 429 -18.34 -79.27 12.29
CA ASN A 429 -18.92 -80.44 12.97
C ASN A 429 -19.88 -79.91 14.03
N LYS A 430 -20.98 -80.56 14.41
CA LYS A 430 -21.79 -81.65 13.84
C LYS A 430 -23.02 -81.68 14.77
N LYS A 431 -24.19 -82.01 14.25
CA LYS A 431 -25.37 -82.45 15.01
C LYS A 431 -24.98 -83.42 16.13
N VAL A 432 -25.53 -83.24 17.33
CA VAL A 432 -25.98 -84.35 18.18
C VAL A 432 -27.33 -83.94 18.79
N SER A 433 -28.35 -84.66 18.38
CA SER A 433 -29.63 -84.82 19.06
C SER A 433 -29.56 -86.12 19.87
N VAL A 434 -29.87 -86.05 21.16
CA VAL A 434 -30.75 -87.00 21.89
C VAL A 434 -31.50 -86.16 22.91
#